data_AF-A0AA42YT34-F1
#
_entry.id   AF-A0AA42YT34-F1
#
_cell.length_a   1.000
_cell.length_b   1.000
_cell.length_c   1.000
_cell.angle_alpha   90.00
_cell.angle_beta   90.00
_cell.angle_gamma   90.00
#
_symmetry.space_group_name_H-M   'P 1'
#
loop_
_entity.id
_entity.type
_entity.pdbx_description
1 polymer ?
#
loop_
_entity_poly.entity_id
_entity_poly.type
_entity_poly.pdbx_seq_one_letter_code
_entity_poly.pdbx_strand_id
1 'polypeptide(L)'
;MAYSKKRKNTSAENIDALYLEENHPAFKEIFDNANDAMLALHNDGVVHCYVNRSACEMTGYNFSELMGLGFKDLVHPEELPKIDDRFGKRRKGEDLPGCYETRIVSKNGEVIPVEVTVTMCRKDKNGPSFAILRDIRKEKHLENEMSQSLNMLKEELVKNRSEWESLNRELVQTHQAMSVLAKNIDSKKVELEEKVNTTITSKVMPIIKELQNEKRIKRFWPEINSMAEYLNSITTKNELYLKIISVLTETEMKIAAMVKNKMSSKEIASVMYISLETVKAHRKNIRRKLKIHNTKHKLSEYLATVMGNNGEQ
;
A
#
# COMPACT_ATOMS: atom_id res chain seq x y z
N MET A 1 -93.82 7.82 -1.77
CA MET A 1 -93.18 8.64 -2.83
C MET A 1 -92.16 7.78 -3.56
N ALA A 2 -92.51 7.34 -4.77
CA ALA A 2 -91.63 6.60 -5.65
C ALA A 2 -90.74 7.57 -6.42
N TYR A 3 -89.44 7.34 -6.45
CA TYR A 3 -88.54 7.95 -7.44
C TYR A 3 -87.70 6.86 -8.09
N SER A 4 -88.07 6.60 -9.35
CA SER A 4 -87.40 5.72 -10.29
C SER A 4 -85.99 6.25 -10.60
N LYS A 5 -84.95 5.45 -10.35
CA LYS A 5 -83.64 5.64 -11.00
C LYS A 5 -83.76 5.13 -12.43
N LYS A 6 -83.95 6.06 -13.37
CA LYS A 6 -83.82 5.83 -14.81
C LYS A 6 -82.47 5.19 -15.09
N ARG A 7 -82.48 3.97 -15.64
CA ARG A 7 -81.38 3.44 -16.46
C ARG A 7 -81.16 4.45 -17.59
N LYS A 8 -79.97 5.06 -17.65
CA LYS A 8 -79.49 5.79 -18.82
C LYS A 8 -78.29 5.03 -19.39
N ASN A 9 -78.54 4.45 -20.56
CA ASN A 9 -77.64 4.17 -21.67
C ASN A 9 -76.19 3.79 -21.34
N THR A 10 -75.99 2.48 -21.19
CA THR A 10 -74.72 1.80 -21.47
C THR A 10 -74.68 1.53 -22.98
N SER A 11 -74.07 2.42 -23.78
CA SER A 11 -73.88 2.13 -25.23
C SER A 11 -72.84 2.98 -25.97
N ALA A 12 -72.06 3.85 -25.32
CA ALA A 12 -71.06 4.68 -26.01
C ALA A 12 -69.62 4.53 -25.47
N GLU A 13 -69.41 4.17 -24.21
CA GLU A 13 -68.06 4.10 -23.61
C GLU A 13 -67.39 2.71 -23.73
N ASN A 14 -68.15 1.66 -24.08
CA ASN A 14 -67.59 0.32 -24.32
C ASN A 14 -67.01 0.15 -25.73
N ILE A 15 -67.21 1.12 -26.64
CA ILE A 15 -66.82 0.96 -28.05
C ILE A 15 -65.31 1.11 -28.23
N ASP A 16 -64.65 2.00 -27.48
CA ASP A 16 -63.20 2.20 -27.61
C ASP A 16 -62.38 1.02 -27.06
N ALA A 17 -62.88 0.34 -26.02
CA ALA A 17 -62.25 -0.88 -25.50
C ALA A 17 -62.39 -2.06 -26.49
N LEU A 18 -63.56 -2.20 -27.14
CA LEU A 18 -63.79 -3.21 -28.18
C LEU A 18 -62.99 -2.92 -29.47
N TYR A 19 -62.78 -1.65 -29.81
CA TYR A 19 -62.10 -1.24 -31.04
C TYR A 19 -60.62 -1.67 -31.09
N LEU A 20 -59.97 -1.74 -29.92
CA LEU A 20 -58.61 -2.25 -29.76
C LEU A 20 -58.55 -3.78 -29.84
N GLU A 21 -59.58 -4.49 -29.38
CA GLU A 21 -59.67 -5.95 -29.46
C GLU A 21 -59.84 -6.45 -30.91
N GLU A 22 -60.64 -5.75 -31.73
CA GLU A 22 -60.91 -6.19 -33.11
C GLU A 22 -59.85 -5.73 -34.13
N ASN A 23 -59.18 -4.58 -33.95
CA ASN A 23 -58.32 -4.00 -35.00
C ASN A 23 -56.80 -4.09 -34.73
N HIS A 24 -56.36 -4.38 -33.50
CA HIS A 24 -54.93 -4.40 -33.16
C HIS A 24 -54.57 -5.51 -32.13
N PRO A 25 -54.73 -6.81 -32.47
CA PRO A 25 -54.43 -7.92 -31.56
C PRO A 25 -52.97 -7.92 -31.08
N ALA A 26 -52.03 -7.49 -31.92
CA ALA A 26 -50.62 -7.35 -31.56
C ALA A 26 -50.37 -6.29 -30.46
N PHE A 27 -51.18 -5.23 -30.41
CA PHE A 27 -51.06 -4.21 -29.36
C PHE A 27 -51.51 -4.76 -28.01
N LYS A 28 -52.62 -5.49 -27.98
CA LYS A 28 -53.12 -6.16 -26.78
C LYS A 28 -52.09 -7.15 -26.23
N GLU A 29 -51.49 -7.96 -27.10
CA GLU A 29 -50.47 -8.93 -26.72
C GLU A 29 -49.20 -8.27 -26.15
N ILE A 30 -48.71 -7.18 -26.74
CA ILE A 30 -47.57 -6.43 -26.22
C ILE A 30 -47.89 -5.79 -24.86
N PHE A 31 -49.09 -5.23 -24.73
CA PHE A 31 -49.52 -4.55 -23.52
C PHE A 31 -49.73 -5.53 -22.35
N ASP A 32 -50.36 -6.67 -22.61
CA ASP A 32 -50.64 -7.69 -21.59
C ASP A 32 -49.38 -8.45 -21.15
N ASN A 33 -48.38 -8.57 -22.03
CA ASN A 33 -47.09 -9.23 -21.74
C ASN A 33 -45.97 -8.25 -21.32
N ALA A 34 -46.25 -6.95 -21.23
CA ALA A 34 -45.27 -5.99 -20.74
C ALA A 34 -44.94 -6.26 -19.26
N ASN A 35 -43.66 -6.26 -18.90
CA ASN A 35 -43.22 -6.48 -17.51
C ASN A 35 -43.62 -5.34 -16.56
N ASP A 36 -43.75 -4.12 -17.09
CA ASP A 36 -44.17 -2.96 -16.31
C ASP A 36 -45.69 -2.91 -16.18
N ALA A 37 -46.17 -2.40 -15.05
CA ALA A 37 -47.60 -2.18 -14.84
C ALA A 37 -48.08 -1.02 -15.72
N MET A 38 -49.18 -1.23 -16.44
CA MET A 38 -49.75 -0.23 -17.34
C MET A 38 -51.23 -0.01 -17.03
N LEU A 39 -51.61 1.27 -16.88
CA LEU A 39 -52.97 1.70 -16.52
C LEU A 39 -53.41 2.88 -17.41
N ALA A 40 -54.65 2.86 -17.87
CA ALA A 40 -55.28 3.99 -18.55
C ALA A 40 -56.24 4.71 -17.58
N LEU A 41 -55.91 5.95 -17.26
CA LEU A 41 -56.69 6.82 -16.38
C LEU A 41 -57.51 7.82 -17.22
N HIS A 42 -58.81 7.91 -16.95
CA HIS A 42 -59.66 8.94 -17.53
C HIS A 42 -59.39 10.32 -16.90
N ASN A 43 -60.06 11.36 -17.41
CA ASN A 43 -59.88 12.75 -16.96
C ASN A 43 -60.18 12.98 -15.48
N ASP A 44 -61.01 12.14 -14.86
CA ASP A 44 -61.33 12.18 -13.44
C ASP A 44 -60.24 11.54 -12.56
N GLY A 45 -59.23 10.90 -13.17
CA GLY A 45 -58.13 10.23 -12.49
C GLY A 45 -58.47 8.79 -12.09
N VAL A 46 -59.55 8.24 -12.63
CA VAL A 46 -60.03 6.88 -12.36
C VAL A 46 -59.71 5.96 -13.54
N VAL A 47 -59.41 4.71 -13.24
CA VAL A 47 -59.17 3.66 -14.23
C VAL A 47 -60.50 3.21 -14.82
N HIS A 48 -60.80 3.61 -16.06
CA HIS A 48 -62.07 3.27 -16.73
C HIS A 48 -61.92 2.44 -17.98
N CYS A 49 -60.72 2.35 -18.55
CA CYS A 49 -60.54 1.81 -19.89
C CYS A 49 -59.77 0.50 -19.91
N TYR A 50 -58.57 0.46 -19.31
CA TYR A 50 -57.66 -0.66 -19.54
C TYR A 50 -56.55 -0.76 -18.48
N VAL A 51 -56.22 -1.99 -18.08
CA VAL A 51 -55.11 -2.36 -17.17
C VAL A 51 -54.46 -3.65 -17.64
N ASN A 52 -53.13 -3.79 -17.54
CA ASN A 52 -52.46 -5.04 -17.90
C ASN A 52 -52.34 -6.01 -16.72
N ARG A 53 -51.92 -7.23 -17.04
CA ARG A 53 -51.64 -8.28 -16.06
C ARG A 53 -50.61 -7.83 -15.01
N SER A 54 -49.52 -7.20 -15.42
CA SER A 54 -48.46 -6.74 -14.52
C SER A 54 -48.95 -5.69 -13.50
N ALA A 55 -49.92 -4.85 -13.87
CA ALA A 55 -50.57 -3.94 -12.93
C ALA A 55 -51.37 -4.67 -11.85
N CYS A 56 -52.06 -5.75 -12.23
CA CYS A 56 -52.78 -6.59 -11.27
C CYS A 56 -51.80 -7.29 -10.32
N GLU A 57 -50.72 -7.88 -10.86
CA GLU A 57 -49.70 -8.59 -10.08
C GLU A 57 -48.95 -7.66 -9.12
N MET A 58 -48.56 -6.46 -9.57
CA MET A 58 -47.84 -5.48 -8.76
C MET A 58 -48.71 -4.90 -7.64
N THR A 59 -49.96 -4.54 -7.95
CA THR A 59 -50.84 -3.87 -6.97
C THR A 59 -51.59 -4.86 -6.08
N GLY A 60 -51.69 -6.13 -6.48
CA GLY A 60 -52.45 -7.18 -5.78
C GLY A 60 -53.97 -7.07 -5.95
N TYR A 61 -54.46 -6.12 -6.74
CA TYR A 61 -55.87 -6.02 -7.12
C TYR A 61 -56.12 -6.82 -8.40
N ASN A 62 -57.30 -7.43 -8.52
CA ASN A 62 -57.69 -8.03 -9.79
C ASN A 62 -58.19 -6.96 -10.79
N PHE A 63 -58.33 -7.33 -12.07
CA PHE A 63 -58.79 -6.42 -13.13
C PHE A 63 -60.08 -5.68 -12.74
N SER A 64 -61.11 -6.40 -12.28
CA SER A 64 -62.40 -5.80 -11.93
C SER A 64 -62.33 -4.87 -10.70
N GLU A 65 -61.38 -5.10 -9.80
CA GLU A 65 -61.13 -4.22 -8.66
C GLU A 65 -60.33 -2.98 -9.05
N LEU A 66 -59.39 -3.08 -9.99
CA LEU A 66 -58.66 -1.92 -10.52
C LEU A 66 -59.56 -1.01 -11.34
N MET A 67 -60.52 -1.59 -12.07
CA MET A 67 -61.53 -0.82 -12.80
C MET A 67 -62.41 -0.05 -11.82
N GLY A 68 -62.36 1.28 -11.89
CA GLY A 68 -63.08 2.18 -10.99
C GLY A 68 -62.25 2.72 -9.82
N LEU A 69 -61.01 2.25 -9.62
CA LEU A 69 -60.08 2.87 -8.67
C LEU A 69 -59.41 4.11 -9.24
N GLY A 70 -59.21 5.12 -8.39
CA GLY A 70 -58.44 6.30 -8.71
C GLY A 70 -56.96 6.12 -8.41
N PHE A 71 -56.10 6.91 -9.06
CA PHE A 71 -54.68 6.98 -8.65
C PHE A 71 -54.52 7.40 -7.18
N LYS A 72 -55.52 8.11 -6.62
CA LYS A 72 -55.55 8.53 -5.21
C LYS A 72 -55.69 7.36 -4.24
N ASP A 73 -56.26 6.25 -4.68
CA ASP A 73 -56.43 5.04 -3.88
C ASP A 73 -55.16 4.17 -3.88
N LEU A 74 -54.30 4.34 -4.90
CA LEU A 74 -53.07 3.58 -5.08
C LEU A 74 -51.82 4.32 -4.59
N VAL A 75 -51.78 5.64 -4.64
CA VAL A 75 -50.59 6.43 -4.26
C VAL A 75 -50.47 6.55 -2.74
N HIS A 76 -49.24 6.45 -2.23
CA HIS A 76 -48.96 6.58 -0.80
C HIS A 76 -49.45 7.93 -0.24
N PRO A 77 -50.08 7.99 0.95
CA PRO A 77 -50.71 9.20 1.48
C PRO A 77 -49.81 10.44 1.53
N GLU A 78 -48.52 10.26 1.82
CA GLU A 78 -47.53 11.35 1.85
C GLU A 78 -47.21 11.92 0.46
N GLU A 79 -47.31 11.10 -0.59
CA GLU A 79 -47.03 11.51 -1.97
C GLU A 79 -48.28 12.09 -2.64
N LEU A 80 -49.49 11.80 -2.13
CA LEU A 80 -50.77 12.22 -2.73
C LEU A 80 -50.85 13.71 -3.07
N PRO A 81 -50.50 14.67 -2.19
CA PRO A 81 -50.62 16.09 -2.53
C PRO A 81 -49.78 16.49 -3.74
N LYS A 82 -48.57 15.91 -3.84
CA LYS A 82 -47.63 16.16 -4.94
C LYS A 82 -48.12 15.52 -6.24
N ILE A 83 -48.67 14.32 -6.18
CA ILE A 83 -49.19 13.64 -7.37
C ILE A 83 -50.50 14.29 -7.86
N ASP A 84 -51.38 14.72 -6.96
CA ASP A 84 -52.61 15.42 -7.32
C ASP A 84 -52.34 16.78 -7.99
N ASP A 85 -51.36 17.55 -7.48
CA ASP A 85 -50.89 18.79 -8.14
C ASP A 85 -50.33 18.50 -9.54
N ARG A 86 -49.49 17.47 -9.68
CA ARG A 86 -48.95 17.06 -10.99
C ARG A 86 -50.04 16.64 -11.96
N PHE A 87 -51.04 15.88 -11.50
CA PHE A 87 -52.18 15.48 -12.31
C PHE A 87 -53.01 16.70 -12.76
N GLY A 88 -53.24 17.65 -11.86
CA GLY A 88 -53.91 18.93 -12.17
C GLY A 88 -53.16 19.75 -13.23
N LYS A 89 -51.85 19.91 -13.09
CA LYS A 89 -51.00 20.67 -14.03
C LYS A 89 -50.91 20.03 -15.41
N ARG A 90 -50.73 18.70 -15.48
CA ARG A 90 -50.74 17.96 -16.77
C ARG A 90 -52.06 18.14 -17.51
N ARG A 91 -53.20 18.11 -16.81
CA ARG A 91 -54.52 18.38 -17.41
C ARG A 91 -54.67 19.81 -17.96
N LYS A 92 -53.98 20.79 -17.38
CA LYS A 92 -53.92 22.17 -17.90
C LYS A 92 -52.99 22.31 -19.11
N GLY A 93 -52.33 21.23 -19.54
CA GLY A 93 -51.37 21.24 -20.64
C GLY A 93 -50.01 21.80 -20.27
N GLU A 94 -49.70 21.89 -18.96
CA GLU A 94 -48.37 22.30 -18.51
C GLU A 94 -47.35 21.20 -18.81
N ASP A 95 -46.17 21.61 -19.28
CA ASP A 95 -45.07 20.69 -19.57
C ASP A 95 -44.39 20.28 -18.25
N LEU A 96 -44.61 19.03 -17.85
CA LEU A 96 -44.01 18.44 -16.66
C LEU A 96 -43.18 17.22 -17.07
N PRO A 97 -42.11 16.89 -16.31
CA PRO A 97 -41.35 15.67 -16.54
C PRO A 97 -42.29 14.47 -16.66
N GLY A 98 -42.24 13.78 -17.79
CA GLY A 98 -43.09 12.62 -18.08
C GLY A 98 -42.81 11.45 -17.14
N CYS A 99 -41.58 11.37 -16.64
CA CYS A 99 -41.09 10.34 -15.72
C CYS A 99 -40.78 10.91 -14.33
N TYR A 100 -41.14 10.18 -13.26
CA TYR A 100 -40.83 10.53 -11.88
C TYR A 100 -40.98 9.33 -10.94
N GLU A 101 -40.20 9.29 -9.86
CA GLU A 101 -40.39 8.32 -8.79
C GLU A 101 -41.51 8.71 -7.83
N THR A 102 -42.28 7.73 -7.39
CA THR A 102 -43.24 7.85 -6.29
C THR A 102 -43.39 6.51 -5.56
N ARG A 103 -44.31 6.45 -4.59
CA ARG A 103 -44.62 5.24 -3.82
C ARG A 103 -46.10 4.94 -4.00
N ILE A 104 -46.42 3.69 -4.33
CA ILE A 104 -47.79 3.19 -4.33
C ILE A 104 -47.98 2.22 -3.16
N VAL A 105 -49.23 1.96 -2.79
CA VAL A 105 -49.63 1.03 -1.74
C VAL A 105 -50.46 -0.07 -2.39
N SER A 106 -49.99 -1.31 -2.25
CA SER A 106 -50.72 -2.48 -2.74
C SER A 106 -51.97 -2.75 -1.90
N LYS A 107 -52.86 -3.63 -2.38
CA LYS A 107 -54.03 -4.10 -1.64
C LYS A 107 -53.70 -4.65 -0.25
N ASN A 108 -52.52 -5.24 -0.10
CA ASN A 108 -52.04 -5.82 1.16
C ASN A 108 -51.35 -4.79 2.07
N GLY A 109 -51.30 -3.52 1.68
CA GLY A 109 -50.64 -2.45 2.44
C GLY A 109 -49.13 -2.34 2.21
N GLU A 110 -48.55 -3.11 1.27
CA GLU A 110 -47.13 -3.02 0.95
C GLU A 110 -46.83 -1.71 0.20
N VAL A 111 -45.81 -0.99 0.64
CA VAL A 111 -45.34 0.23 -0.04
C VAL A 111 -44.35 -0.16 -1.13
N ILE A 112 -44.72 0.08 -2.39
CA ILE A 112 -43.92 -0.27 -3.55
C ILE A 112 -43.37 1.04 -4.16
N PRO A 113 -42.05 1.27 -4.14
CA PRO A 113 -41.45 2.36 -4.89
C PRO A 113 -41.58 2.06 -6.39
N VAL A 114 -42.07 3.04 -7.14
CA VAL A 114 -42.27 2.92 -8.58
C VAL A 114 -41.73 4.15 -9.31
N GLU A 115 -41.15 3.92 -10.48
CA GLU A 115 -40.92 4.96 -11.47
C GLU A 115 -42.15 5.04 -12.38
N VAL A 116 -42.77 6.22 -12.45
CA VAL A 116 -44.02 6.43 -13.18
C VAL A 116 -43.76 7.29 -14.40
N THR A 117 -44.06 6.74 -15.57
CA THR A 117 -44.09 7.48 -16.84
C THR A 117 -45.53 7.72 -17.26
N VAL A 118 -45.94 8.98 -17.43
CA VAL A 118 -47.29 9.36 -17.84
C VAL A 118 -47.28 10.02 -19.22
N THR A 119 -48.08 9.47 -20.14
CA THR A 119 -48.28 10.02 -21.49
C THR A 119 -49.75 10.36 -21.70
N MET A 120 -50.05 11.58 -22.16
CA MET A 120 -51.41 11.99 -22.51
C MET A 120 -51.72 11.69 -23.98
N CYS A 121 -52.98 11.33 -24.28
CA CYS A 121 -53.44 11.19 -25.66
C CYS A 121 -53.34 12.53 -26.40
N ARG A 122 -52.59 12.58 -27.50
CA ARG A 122 -52.38 13.83 -28.27
C ARG A 122 -53.57 14.24 -29.15
N LYS A 123 -54.42 13.28 -29.54
CA LYS A 123 -55.55 13.50 -30.47
C LYS A 123 -56.80 14.05 -29.77
N ASP A 124 -56.95 13.79 -28.48
CA ASP A 124 -58.06 14.28 -27.67
C ASP A 124 -57.54 14.82 -26.34
N LYS A 125 -57.73 16.12 -26.09
CA LYS A 125 -57.34 16.78 -24.83
C LYS A 125 -58.13 16.25 -23.62
N ASN A 126 -59.28 15.62 -23.87
CA ASN A 126 -60.09 14.91 -22.90
C ASN A 126 -59.93 13.38 -23.01
N GLY A 127 -58.92 12.91 -23.75
CA GLY A 127 -58.62 11.49 -23.87
C GLY A 127 -57.93 10.93 -22.61
N PRO A 128 -57.88 9.60 -22.45
CA PRO A 128 -57.22 8.98 -21.32
C PRO A 128 -55.72 9.29 -21.29
N SER A 129 -55.18 9.32 -20.07
CA SER A 129 -53.74 9.31 -19.82
C SER A 129 -53.26 7.89 -19.56
N PHE A 130 -52.13 7.53 -20.16
CA PHE A 130 -51.50 6.22 -19.98
C PHE A 130 -50.36 6.36 -18.98
N ALA A 131 -50.45 5.62 -17.88
CA ALA A 131 -49.41 5.51 -16.87
C ALA A 131 -48.71 4.16 -16.99
N ILE A 132 -47.39 4.19 -17.09
CA ILE A 132 -46.50 3.03 -16.96
C ILE A 132 -45.83 3.15 -15.60
N LEU A 133 -45.95 2.12 -14.78
CA LEU A 133 -45.36 2.03 -13.46
C LEU A 133 -44.34 0.90 -13.50
N ARG A 134 -43.08 1.25 -13.33
CA ARG A 134 -41.98 0.30 -13.20
C ARG A 134 -41.65 0.10 -11.73
N ASP A 135 -41.67 -1.13 -11.27
CA ASP A 135 -41.23 -1.48 -9.91
C ASP A 135 -39.71 -1.31 -9.81
N ILE A 136 -39.27 -0.47 -8.86
CA ILE A 136 -37.85 -0.16 -8.64
C ILE A 136 -37.35 -0.69 -7.29
N ARG A 137 -38.04 -1.66 -6.67
CA ARG A 137 -37.60 -2.29 -5.41
C ARG A 137 -36.24 -2.94 -5.55
N LYS A 138 -36.01 -3.67 -6.66
CA LYS A 138 -34.75 -4.38 -6.90
C LYS A 138 -33.60 -3.40 -7.06
N GLU A 139 -33.80 -2.35 -7.85
CA GLU A 139 -32.84 -1.28 -8.07
C GLU A 139 -32.48 -0.60 -6.75
N LYS A 140 -33.47 -0.17 -5.95
CA LYS A 140 -33.21 0.45 -4.65
C LYS A 140 -32.55 -0.48 -3.64
N HIS A 141 -32.85 -1.78 -3.68
CA HIS A 141 -32.20 -2.75 -2.82
C HIS A 141 -30.71 -2.88 -3.17
N LEU A 142 -30.39 -3.05 -4.45
CA LEU A 142 -29.01 -3.14 -4.94
C LEU A 142 -28.22 -1.84 -4.68
N GLU A 143 -28.84 -0.67 -4.87
CA GLU A 143 -28.23 0.62 -4.54
C GLU A 143 -27.91 0.74 -3.05
N ASN A 144 -28.82 0.30 -2.18
CA ASN A 144 -28.60 0.31 -0.74
C ASN A 144 -27.49 -0.67 -0.32
N GLU A 145 -27.48 -1.89 -0.84
CA GLU A 145 -26.42 -2.88 -0.57
C GLU A 145 -25.05 -2.36 -1.02
N MET A 146 -24.98 -1.76 -2.21
CA MET A 146 -23.76 -1.15 -2.73
C MET A 146 -23.30 0.02 -1.85
N SER A 147 -24.22 0.90 -1.47
CA SER A 147 -23.93 2.04 -0.59
C SER A 147 -23.41 1.60 0.78
N GLN A 148 -24.02 0.57 1.37
CA GLN A 148 -23.56 -0.02 2.63
C GLN A 148 -22.16 -0.63 2.49
N SER A 149 -21.92 -1.41 1.44
CA SER A 149 -20.61 -2.03 1.16
C SER A 149 -19.53 -0.98 0.95
N LEU A 150 -19.82 0.10 0.23
CA LEU A 150 -18.91 1.23 0.04
C LEU A 150 -18.59 1.95 1.35
N ASN A 151 -19.57 2.11 2.24
CA ASN A 151 -19.34 2.74 3.54
C ASN A 151 -18.47 1.85 4.44
N MET A 152 -18.73 0.54 4.50
CA MET A 152 -17.89 -0.41 5.25
C MET A 152 -16.44 -0.40 4.75
N LEU A 153 -16.25 -0.43 3.42
CA LEU A 153 -14.91 -0.38 2.83
C LEU A 153 -14.19 0.94 3.14
N LYS A 154 -14.90 2.07 3.13
CA LYS A 154 -14.32 3.37 3.51
C LYS A 154 -13.87 3.40 4.96
N GLU A 155 -14.68 2.87 5.87
CA GLU A 155 -14.33 2.78 7.29
C GLU A 155 -13.09 1.89 7.51
N GLU A 156 -13.03 0.75 6.84
CA GLU A 156 -11.87 -0.15 6.88
C GLU A 156 -10.60 0.53 6.33
N LEU A 157 -10.71 1.26 5.22
CA LEU A 157 -9.58 2.01 4.66
C LEU A 157 -9.06 3.10 5.60
N VAL A 158 -9.95 3.81 6.28
CA VAL A 158 -9.56 4.82 7.28
C VAL A 158 -8.83 4.17 8.45
N LYS A 159 -9.34 3.05 8.95
CA LYS A 159 -8.70 2.28 10.03
C LYS A 159 -7.31 1.79 9.61
N ASN A 160 -7.21 1.07 8.49
CA ASN A 160 -5.95 0.55 7.97
C ASN A 160 -4.93 1.67 7.72
N ARG A 161 -5.37 2.81 7.20
CA ARG A 161 -4.51 3.98 7.02
C ARG A 161 -3.96 4.49 8.34
N SER A 162 -4.80 4.65 9.36
CA SER A 162 -4.36 5.11 10.69
C SER A 162 -3.34 4.16 11.34
N GLU A 163 -3.54 2.85 11.20
CA GLU A 163 -2.62 1.82 11.69
C GLU A 163 -1.27 1.91 10.96
N TRP A 164 -1.31 2.03 9.63
CA TRP A 164 -0.11 2.22 8.80
C TRP A 164 0.66 3.48 9.15
N GLU A 165 -0.03 4.60 9.36
CA GLU A 165 0.60 5.85 9.76
C GLU A 165 1.26 5.74 11.14
N SER A 166 0.67 4.98 12.07
CA SER A 166 1.27 4.72 13.38
C SER A 166 2.52 3.86 13.28
N LEU A 167 2.44 2.75 12.54
CA LEU A 167 3.56 1.84 12.34
C LEU A 167 4.73 2.53 11.61
N ASN A 168 4.41 3.34 10.60
CA ASN A 168 5.43 4.10 9.88
C ASN A 168 6.12 5.15 10.77
N ARG A 169 5.38 5.81 11.67
CA ARG A 169 5.98 6.72 12.67
C ARG A 169 6.95 5.98 13.59
N GLU A 170 6.56 4.82 14.10
CA GLU A 170 7.41 4.00 14.96
C GLU A 170 8.67 3.56 14.21
N LEU A 171 8.53 3.08 12.97
CA LEU A 171 9.66 2.70 12.14
C LEU A 171 10.64 3.86 11.93
N VAL A 172 10.15 5.05 11.59
CA VAL A 172 11.01 6.24 11.43
C VAL A 172 11.76 6.57 12.73
N GLN A 173 11.10 6.51 13.88
CA GLN A 173 11.73 6.75 15.18
C GLN A 173 12.82 5.71 15.50
N THR A 174 12.55 4.42 15.27
CA THR A 174 13.55 3.36 15.48
C THR A 174 14.76 3.53 14.57
N HIS A 175 14.56 3.88 13.30
CA HIS A 175 15.65 4.11 12.36
C HIS A 175 16.51 5.31 12.77
N GLN A 176 15.89 6.40 13.23
CA GLN A 176 16.61 7.55 13.78
C GLN A 176 17.44 7.17 15.01
N ALA A 177 16.87 6.44 15.96
CA ALA A 177 17.57 5.96 17.15
C ALA A 177 18.76 5.06 16.77
N MET A 178 18.58 4.13 15.84
CA MET A 178 19.66 3.27 15.35
C MET A 178 20.78 4.07 14.68
N SER A 179 20.45 5.09 13.88
CA SER A 179 21.44 5.95 13.24
C SER A 179 22.30 6.71 14.26
N VAL A 180 21.68 7.21 15.33
CA VAL A 180 22.40 7.86 16.44
C VAL A 180 23.30 6.85 17.17
N LEU A 181 22.80 5.65 17.45
CA LEU A 181 23.60 4.60 18.10
C LEU A 181 24.80 4.19 17.24
N ALA A 182 24.61 4.00 15.93
CA ALA A 182 25.70 3.67 15.01
C ALA A 182 26.79 4.74 15.03
N LYS A 183 26.42 6.03 14.94
CA LYS A 183 27.38 7.14 15.06
C LYS A 183 28.12 7.14 16.40
N ASN A 184 27.42 6.92 17.50
CA ASN A 184 28.04 6.87 18.82
C ASN A 184 29.02 5.70 18.96
N ILE A 185 28.72 4.53 18.36
CA ILE A 185 29.62 3.38 18.34
C ILE A 185 30.88 3.71 17.54
N ASP A 186 30.74 4.29 16.35
CA ASP A 186 31.87 4.68 15.51
C ASP A 186 32.75 5.73 16.21
N SER A 187 32.15 6.76 16.83
CA SER A 187 32.89 7.76 17.61
C SER A 187 33.65 7.15 18.79
N LYS A 188 32.99 6.29 19.58
CA LYS A 188 33.66 5.60 20.71
C LYS A 188 34.79 4.69 20.25
N LYS A 189 34.65 4.03 19.10
CA LYS A 189 35.71 3.22 18.52
C LYS A 189 36.93 4.08 18.16
N VAL A 190 36.71 5.22 17.51
CA VAL A 190 37.79 6.17 17.17
C VAL A 190 38.48 6.70 18.44
N GLU A 191 37.72 7.10 19.46
CA GLU A 191 38.26 7.54 20.74
C GLU A 191 39.12 6.46 21.43
N LEU A 192 38.69 5.20 21.38
CA LEU A 192 39.46 4.08 21.92
C LEU A 192 40.75 3.84 21.14
N GLU A 193 40.68 3.85 19.80
CA GLU A 193 41.85 3.71 18.93
C GLU A 193 42.87 4.82 19.18
N GLU A 194 42.43 6.07 19.32
CA GLU A 194 43.28 7.21 19.66
C GLU A 194 43.89 7.07 21.06
N LYS A 195 43.10 6.68 22.06
CA LYS A 195 43.61 6.47 23.42
C LYS A 195 44.66 5.36 23.48
N VAL A 196 44.44 4.25 22.77
CA VAL A 196 45.40 3.15 22.66
C VAL A 196 46.66 3.64 21.96
N ASN A 197 46.54 4.30 20.81
CA ASN A 197 47.68 4.78 20.03
C ASN A 197 48.51 5.82 20.79
N THR A 198 47.86 6.80 21.41
CA THR A 198 48.54 7.81 22.24
C THR A 198 49.23 7.17 23.43
N THR A 199 48.61 6.22 24.12
CA THR A 199 49.24 5.51 25.26
C THR A 199 50.48 4.73 24.81
N ILE A 200 50.36 3.95 23.74
CA ILE A 200 51.49 3.18 23.22
C ILE A 200 52.61 4.11 22.77
N THR A 201 52.31 5.11 21.93
CA THR A 201 53.32 5.98 21.32
C THR A 201 53.97 6.94 22.32
N SER A 202 53.20 7.52 23.26
CA SER A 202 53.71 8.53 24.21
C SER A 202 54.24 7.97 25.52
N LYS A 203 53.80 6.77 25.95
CA LYS A 203 54.22 6.18 27.24
C LYS A 203 55.03 4.91 27.09
N VAL A 204 54.61 3.99 26.22
CA VAL A 204 55.25 2.65 26.10
C VAL A 204 56.47 2.68 25.19
N MET A 205 56.36 3.29 24.01
CA MET A 205 57.44 3.34 23.02
C MET A 205 58.72 4.05 23.51
N PRO A 206 58.66 5.14 24.30
CA PRO A 206 59.86 5.74 24.88
C PRO A 206 60.62 4.77 25.79
N ILE A 207 59.91 4.03 26.66
CA ILE A 207 60.52 3.03 27.54
C ILE A 207 61.20 1.93 26.73
N ILE A 208 60.55 1.46 25.65
CA ILE A 208 61.14 0.45 24.77
C ILE A 208 62.42 0.98 24.10
N LYS A 209 62.41 2.23 23.61
CA LYS A 209 63.60 2.85 23.01
C LYS A 209 64.74 2.98 24.02
N GLU A 210 64.45 3.31 25.27
CA GLU A 210 65.46 3.32 26.35
C GLU A 210 66.05 1.93 26.58
N LEU A 211 65.21 0.90 26.67
CA LEU A 211 65.65 -0.49 26.84
C LEU A 211 66.49 -0.99 25.65
N GLN A 212 66.16 -0.59 24.43
CA GLN A 212 66.93 -0.95 23.22
C GLN A 212 68.35 -0.38 23.22
N ASN A 213 68.60 0.73 23.91
CA ASN A 213 69.90 1.40 23.98
C ASN A 213 70.74 0.99 25.21
N GLU A 214 70.17 0.24 26.16
CA GLU A 214 70.86 -0.17 27.39
C GLU A 214 71.83 -1.33 27.15
N LYS A 215 73.13 -1.07 27.37
CA LYS A 215 74.21 -2.02 27.08
C LYS A 215 74.11 -3.30 27.93
N ARG A 216 73.63 -3.21 29.17
CA ARG A 216 73.54 -4.35 30.10
C ARG A 216 72.59 -5.44 29.65
N ILE A 217 71.58 -5.10 28.86
CA ILE A 217 70.51 -6.03 28.42
C ILE A 217 70.56 -6.34 26.93
N LYS A 218 71.69 -6.07 26.26
CA LYS A 218 71.86 -6.28 24.81
C LYS A 218 71.54 -7.70 24.32
N ARG A 219 71.68 -8.71 25.19
CA ARG A 219 71.29 -10.10 24.88
C ARG A 219 69.79 -10.29 24.60
N PHE A 220 68.93 -9.43 25.15
CA PHE A 220 67.48 -9.46 24.98
C PHE A 220 66.98 -8.54 23.87
N TRP A 221 67.89 -7.97 23.08
CA TRP A 221 67.53 -7.05 22.01
C TRP A 221 66.52 -7.65 21.02
N PRO A 222 66.62 -8.94 20.60
CA PRO A 222 65.62 -9.55 19.71
C PRO A 222 64.20 -9.55 20.29
N GLU A 223 64.06 -9.85 21.58
CA GLU A 223 62.77 -9.89 22.28
C GLU A 223 62.19 -8.48 22.39
N ILE A 224 62.99 -7.52 22.87
CA ILE A 224 62.57 -6.11 23.02
C ILE A 224 62.16 -5.53 21.68
N ASN A 225 62.93 -5.79 20.62
CA ASN A 225 62.62 -5.31 19.29
C ASN A 225 61.37 -5.98 18.70
N SER A 226 61.11 -7.26 19.03
CA SER A 226 59.85 -7.91 18.63
C SER A 226 58.65 -7.29 19.32
N MET A 227 58.75 -6.98 20.62
CA MET A 227 57.71 -6.26 21.35
C MET A 227 57.41 -4.90 20.73
N ALA A 228 58.46 -4.17 20.31
CA ALA A 228 58.31 -2.90 19.60
C ALA A 228 57.51 -3.06 18.29
N GLU A 229 57.80 -4.09 17.49
CA GLU A 229 57.11 -4.35 16.22
C GLU A 229 55.64 -4.77 16.46
N TYR A 230 55.35 -5.59 17.48
CA TYR A 230 53.95 -5.91 17.84
C TYR A 230 53.17 -4.71 18.35
N LEU A 231 53.80 -3.81 19.12
CA LEU A 231 53.14 -2.59 19.57
C LEU A 231 52.89 -1.62 18.41
N ASN A 232 53.86 -1.50 17.49
CA ASN A 232 53.68 -0.73 16.26
C ASN A 232 52.59 -1.33 15.36
N SER A 233 52.35 -2.64 15.41
CA SER A 233 51.25 -3.28 14.67
C SER A 233 49.88 -2.91 15.18
N ILE A 234 49.77 -2.58 16.47
CA ILE A 234 48.51 -2.14 17.07
C ILE A 234 48.23 -0.66 16.73
N THR A 235 49.28 0.14 16.52
CA THR A 235 49.15 1.59 16.30
C THR A 235 49.19 2.02 14.83
N THR A 236 49.70 1.17 13.94
CA THR A 236 49.87 1.51 12.53
C THR A 236 48.59 1.32 11.71
N LYS A 237 48.36 2.23 10.76
CA LYS A 237 47.34 2.10 9.72
C LYS A 237 47.88 1.48 8.42
N ASN A 238 49.14 1.01 8.43
CA ASN A 238 49.78 0.45 7.25
C ASN A 238 49.36 -1.00 7.01
N GLU A 239 48.44 -1.22 6.07
CA GLU A 239 47.94 -2.55 5.70
C GLU A 239 49.04 -3.51 5.23
N LEU A 240 50.06 -3.00 4.52
CA LEU A 240 51.19 -3.80 4.06
C LEU A 240 52.01 -4.31 5.26
N TYR A 241 52.20 -3.48 6.28
CA TYR A 241 52.89 -3.86 7.51
C TYR A 241 52.12 -4.94 8.29
N LEU A 242 50.80 -4.76 8.47
CA LEU A 242 49.94 -5.75 9.13
C LEU A 242 49.97 -7.11 8.42
N LYS A 243 50.06 -7.09 7.08
CA LYS A 243 50.18 -8.29 6.25
C LYS A 243 51.53 -8.99 6.40
N ILE A 244 52.62 -8.27 6.69
CA ILE A 244 53.92 -8.89 7.00
C ILE A 244 53.82 -9.66 8.31
N ILE A 245 53.24 -9.03 9.34
CA ILE A 245 53.15 -9.60 10.69
C ILE A 245 52.29 -10.87 10.71
N SER A 246 51.22 -10.92 9.90
CA SER A 246 50.36 -12.11 9.83
C SER A 246 50.99 -13.31 9.08
N VAL A 247 52.04 -13.09 8.30
CA VAL A 247 52.64 -14.12 7.42
C VAL A 247 53.95 -14.69 7.97
N LEU A 248 54.71 -13.89 8.73
CA LEU A 248 55.99 -14.30 9.29
C LEU A 248 55.82 -15.00 10.64
N THR A 249 56.60 -16.06 10.87
CA THR A 249 56.72 -16.69 12.19
C THR A 249 57.47 -15.78 13.16
N GLU A 250 57.38 -16.03 14.47
CA GLU A 250 58.06 -15.23 15.49
C GLU A 250 59.58 -15.12 15.26
N THR A 251 60.23 -16.22 14.86
CA THR A 251 61.67 -16.24 14.54
C THR A 251 62.00 -15.50 13.25
N GLU A 252 61.16 -15.62 12.23
CA GLU A 252 61.29 -14.85 10.99
C GLU A 252 61.05 -13.36 11.20
N MET A 253 60.14 -12.98 12.11
CA MET A 253 59.86 -11.59 12.46
C MET A 253 61.04 -10.97 13.21
N LYS A 254 61.63 -11.68 14.18
CA LYS A 254 62.88 -11.31 14.86
C LYS A 254 64.00 -11.03 13.84
N ILE A 255 64.21 -11.96 12.90
CA ILE A 255 65.22 -11.83 11.84
C ILE A 255 64.88 -10.68 10.89
N ALA A 256 63.62 -10.52 10.48
CA ALA A 256 63.18 -9.43 9.60
C ALA A 256 63.45 -8.06 10.24
N ALA A 257 63.17 -7.91 11.54
CA ALA A 257 63.39 -6.66 12.25
C ALA A 257 64.89 -6.34 12.41
N MET A 258 65.76 -7.35 12.62
CA MET A 258 67.22 -7.18 12.57
C MET A 258 67.73 -6.83 11.15
N VAL A 259 67.14 -7.42 10.11
CA VAL A 259 67.48 -7.12 8.70
C VAL A 259 67.06 -5.69 8.33
N LYS A 260 65.90 -5.21 8.79
CA LYS A 260 65.46 -3.82 8.66
C LYS A 260 66.50 -2.86 9.26
N ASN A 261 67.02 -3.20 10.44
CA ASN A 261 68.09 -2.44 11.11
C ASN A 261 69.51 -2.68 10.54
N LYS A 262 69.59 -3.17 9.29
CA LYS A 262 70.84 -3.34 8.52
C LYS A 262 71.87 -4.32 9.12
N MET A 263 71.47 -5.18 10.05
CA MET A 263 72.39 -6.21 10.57
C MET A 263 72.75 -7.25 9.51
N SER A 264 74.00 -7.68 9.49
CA SER A 264 74.51 -8.76 8.64
C SER A 264 74.07 -10.14 9.15
N SER A 265 74.09 -11.17 8.29
CA SER A 265 73.73 -12.53 8.73
C SER A 265 74.66 -13.06 9.83
N LYS A 266 75.92 -12.60 9.87
CA LYS A 266 76.89 -12.97 10.92
C LYS A 266 76.54 -12.32 12.26
N GLU A 267 76.15 -11.05 12.26
CA GLU A 267 75.70 -10.35 13.47
C GLU A 267 74.37 -10.90 13.99
N ILE A 268 73.44 -11.27 13.10
CA ILE A 268 72.18 -11.90 13.52
C ILE A 268 72.47 -13.28 14.15
N ALA A 269 73.36 -14.08 13.56
CA ALA A 269 73.72 -15.38 14.08
C ALA A 269 74.33 -15.29 15.50
N SER A 270 75.19 -14.29 15.74
CA SER A 270 75.79 -14.07 17.06
C SER A 270 74.78 -13.57 18.09
N VAL A 271 73.86 -12.68 17.70
CA VAL A 271 72.84 -12.13 18.60
C VAL A 271 71.76 -13.15 18.95
N MET A 272 71.34 -13.99 18.00
CA MET A 272 70.30 -15.00 18.20
C MET A 272 70.84 -16.34 18.74
N TYR A 273 72.16 -16.49 18.88
CA TYR A 273 72.81 -17.75 19.27
C TYR A 273 72.41 -18.94 18.38
N ILE A 274 72.33 -18.73 17.07
CA ILE A 274 72.00 -19.77 16.07
C ILE A 274 73.05 -19.81 14.95
N SER A 275 73.06 -20.89 14.16
CA SER A 275 74.03 -21.03 13.07
C SER A 275 73.82 -19.99 11.96
N LEU A 276 74.91 -19.58 11.30
CA LEU A 276 74.88 -18.67 10.15
C LEU A 276 74.00 -19.23 9.01
N GLU A 277 74.01 -20.55 8.81
CA GLU A 277 73.19 -21.20 7.79
C GLU A 277 71.69 -21.18 8.15
N THR A 278 71.35 -21.31 9.43
CA THR A 278 69.98 -21.13 9.92
C THR A 278 69.46 -19.71 9.63
N VAL A 279 70.27 -18.68 9.86
CA VAL A 279 69.91 -17.28 9.54
C VAL A 279 69.69 -17.09 8.03
N LYS A 280 70.56 -17.64 7.19
CA LYS A 280 70.42 -17.58 5.73
C LYS A 280 69.14 -18.28 5.26
N ALA A 281 68.81 -19.43 5.83
CA ALA A 281 67.59 -20.17 5.54
C ALA A 281 66.33 -19.35 5.89
N HIS A 282 66.28 -18.73 7.08
CA HIS A 282 65.17 -17.85 7.46
C HIS A 282 65.07 -16.62 6.55
N ARG A 283 66.18 -15.97 6.18
CA ARG A 283 66.17 -14.85 5.22
C ARG A 283 65.58 -15.26 3.86
N LYS A 284 65.90 -16.46 3.37
CA LYS A 284 65.32 -17.02 2.13
C LYS A 284 63.81 -17.27 2.28
N ASN A 285 63.39 -17.83 3.42
CA ASN A 285 61.99 -18.07 3.72
C ASN A 285 61.19 -16.76 3.82
N ILE A 286 61.72 -15.74 4.48
CA ILE A 286 61.13 -14.39 4.54
C ILE A 286 60.94 -13.85 3.12
N ARG A 287 61.95 -13.89 2.24
CA ARG A 287 61.81 -13.42 0.85
C ARG A 287 60.72 -14.18 0.08
N ARG A 288 60.61 -15.48 0.29
CA ARG A 288 59.57 -16.31 -0.34
C ARG A 288 58.18 -15.95 0.15
N LYS A 289 58.01 -15.85 1.48
CA LYS A 289 56.75 -15.47 2.14
C LYS A 289 56.28 -14.06 1.77
N LEU A 290 57.21 -13.13 1.66
CA LEU A 290 56.98 -11.74 1.22
C LEU A 290 56.90 -11.59 -0.31
N LYS A 291 57.01 -12.69 -1.07
CA LYS A 291 56.95 -12.72 -2.54
C LYS A 291 57.99 -11.81 -3.25
N ILE A 292 59.15 -11.59 -2.63
CA ILE A 292 60.27 -10.82 -3.21
C ILE A 292 61.48 -11.69 -3.59
N HIS A 293 61.33 -13.01 -3.59
CA HIS A 293 62.44 -13.94 -3.85
C HIS A 293 63.05 -13.78 -5.26
N ASN A 294 62.24 -13.41 -6.27
CA ASN A 294 62.66 -13.22 -7.65
C ASN A 294 62.96 -11.76 -8.02
N THR A 295 62.96 -10.83 -7.07
CA THR A 295 63.22 -9.41 -7.32
C THR A 295 64.66 -9.04 -6.97
N LYS A 296 65.19 -7.99 -7.64
CA LYS A 296 66.51 -7.43 -7.32
C LYS A 296 66.53 -6.62 -6.00
N HIS A 297 65.38 -6.43 -5.35
CA HIS A 297 65.29 -5.66 -4.11
C HIS A 297 66.05 -6.33 -2.97
N LYS A 298 66.86 -5.55 -2.25
CA LYS A 298 67.46 -6.01 -1.01
C LYS A 298 66.38 -6.20 0.04
N LEU A 299 66.44 -7.30 0.78
CA LEU A 299 65.47 -7.59 1.84
C LEU A 299 65.43 -6.46 2.90
N SER A 300 66.59 -5.87 3.23
CA SER A 300 66.68 -4.74 4.16
C SER A 300 65.99 -3.47 3.65
N GLU A 301 66.12 -3.15 2.36
CA GLU A 301 65.48 -1.97 1.76
C GLU A 301 63.97 -2.14 1.71
N TYR A 302 63.49 -3.31 1.26
CA TYR A 302 62.06 -3.62 1.25
C TYR A 302 61.43 -3.57 2.65
N LEU A 303 62.08 -4.20 3.64
CA LEU A 303 61.61 -4.19 5.01
C LEU A 303 61.67 -2.80 5.64
N ALA A 304 62.66 -1.96 5.30
CA ALA A 304 62.71 -0.57 5.74
C ALA A 304 61.56 0.27 5.15
N THR A 305 61.17 0.03 3.89
CA THR A 305 60.04 0.71 3.26
C THR A 305 58.71 0.29 3.86
N VAL A 306 58.51 -1.00 4.14
CA VAL A 306 57.21 -1.51 4.62
C VAL A 306 57.06 -1.40 6.14
N MET A 307 58.15 -1.55 6.89
CA MET A 307 58.17 -1.54 8.37
C MET A 307 58.77 -0.27 8.96
N GLY A 308 59.13 0.72 8.14
CA GLY A 308 59.60 2.03 8.58
C GLY A 308 58.43 2.90 9.07
N ASN A 309 58.68 3.73 10.09
CA ASN A 309 57.75 4.77 10.46
C ASN A 309 57.69 5.81 9.34
N ASN A 310 56.50 6.04 8.76
CA ASN A 310 56.19 7.25 8.01
C ASN A 310 56.15 8.46 8.98
N GLY A 311 57.29 8.81 9.57
CA GLY A 311 57.39 9.84 10.61
C GLY A 311 58.71 10.62 10.60
N GLU A 312 59.40 10.66 9.46
CA GLU A 312 60.42 11.68 9.17
C GLU A 312 60.13 12.26 7.79
N GLN A 313 59.10 13.10 7.73
CA GLN A 313 58.94 14.26 6.86
C GLN A 313 57.88 15.18 7.45
#